data_AF-A0A9D8G462-F1
#
_entry.id   AF-A0A9D8G462-F1
#
_cell.length_a   1.000
_cell.length_b   1.000
_cell.length_c   1.000
_cell.angle_alpha   90.00
_cell.angle_beta   90.00
_cell.angle_gamma   90.00
#
_symmetry.space_group_name_H-M   'P 1'
#
loop_
_entity.id
_entity.type
_entity.pdbx_description
1 polymer ?
#
loop_
_entity_poly.entity_id
_entity_poly.type
_entity_poly.pdbx_seq_one_letter_code
_entity_poly.pdbx_strand_id
1 'polypeptide(L)'
;MFLLHPDAFLCDLGILLLVAFGASVTVASWVWMRQTESGSVLKAIVGFVGLISFLGFLLTVYGSFIEPRIIVTTHATVTQRLSGGLKIAVVSDLHVGPYTDAAFVRSVVERVNTELPDMVLMPGDFIFGSESNLEDFKPLKA
;
A
#
# COMPACT_ATOMS: atom_id res chain seq x y z
N MET A 1 -11.56 1.26 3.82
CA MET A 1 -10.86 0.36 4.76
C MET A 1 -11.28 -1.04 4.38
N PHE A 2 -10.35 -1.81 3.82
CA PHE A 2 -10.65 -2.98 2.98
C PHE A 2 -10.76 -4.33 3.66
N LEU A 3 -10.55 -4.39 4.97
CA LEU A 3 -9.99 -5.57 5.63
C LEU A 3 -10.89 -6.83 5.68
N LEU A 4 -12.01 -6.87 4.95
CA LEU A 4 -12.99 -7.95 4.96
C LEU A 4 -13.71 -8.14 3.61
N HIS A 5 -13.09 -7.79 2.47
CA HIS A 5 -13.69 -8.18 1.18
C HIS A 5 -13.60 -9.70 1.01
N PRO A 6 -14.64 -10.41 0.52
CA PRO A 6 -14.62 -11.86 0.37
C PRO A 6 -13.38 -12.40 -0.35
N ASP A 7 -12.91 -11.68 -1.38
CA ASP A 7 -11.78 -12.08 -2.22
C ASP A 7 -10.41 -11.85 -1.57
N ALA A 8 -10.35 -10.96 -0.58
CA ALA A 8 -9.14 -10.54 0.12
C ALA A 8 -9.08 -11.01 1.58
N PHE A 9 -10.15 -11.61 2.08
CA PHE A 9 -10.39 -11.88 3.50
C PHE A 9 -9.25 -12.62 4.20
N LEU A 10 -8.68 -13.66 3.56
CA LEU A 10 -7.59 -14.44 4.16
C LEU A 10 -6.31 -13.62 4.32
N CYS A 11 -6.00 -12.78 3.33
CA CYS A 11 -4.85 -11.89 3.38
C CYS A 11 -5.04 -10.80 4.44
N ASP A 12 -6.21 -10.17 4.46
CA ASP A 12 -6.54 -9.14 5.44
C ASP A 12 -6.53 -9.68 6.88
N LEU A 13 -7.09 -10.87 7.10
CA LEU A 13 -7.05 -11.55 8.38
C LEU A 13 -5.60 -11.86 8.79
N GLY A 14 -4.78 -12.34 7.86
CA GLY A 14 -3.36 -12.59 8.10
C GLY A 14 -2.61 -11.33 8.53
N ILE A 15 -2.82 -10.22 7.83
CA ILE A 15 -2.24 -8.91 8.17
C ILE A 15 -2.69 -8.48 9.58
N LEU A 16 -3.99 -8.55 9.87
CA LEU A 16 -4.53 -8.18 11.18
C LEU A 16 -3.96 -9.03 12.31
N LEU A 17 -3.85 -10.34 12.12
CA LEU A 17 -3.26 -11.24 13.11
C LEU A 17 -1.78 -10.93 13.34
N LEU A 18 -1.03 -10.61 12.28
CA LEU A 18 0.39 -10.30 12.38
C LEU A 18 0.62 -8.94 13.08
N VAL A 19 -0.20 -7.94 12.77
CA VAL A 19 -0.22 -6.65 13.46
C VAL A 19 -0.56 -6.83 14.94
N ALA A 20 -1.62 -7.59 15.27
CA ALA A 20 -2.04 -7.85 16.64
C ALA A 20 -0.99 -8.63 17.43
N PHE A 21 -0.38 -9.65 16.81
CA PHE A 21 0.68 -10.44 17.40
C PHE A 21 1.92 -9.58 17.70
N GLY A 22 2.39 -8.81 16.72
CA GLY A 22 3.54 -7.93 16.86
C GLY A 22 3.36 -6.89 17.97
N ALA A 23 2.19 -6.24 18.01
CA ALA A 23 1.84 -5.29 19.06
C ALA A 23 1.78 -5.96 20.45
N SER A 24 1.15 -7.15 20.54
CA SER A 24 0.99 -7.88 21.80
C SER A 24 2.35 -8.30 22.39
N VAL A 25 3.27 -8.80 21.56
CA VAL A 25 4.61 -9.20 22.00
C VAL A 25 5.44 -8.00 22.43
N THR A 26 5.34 -6.86 21.74
CA THR A 26 6.01 -5.62 22.17
C THR A 26 5.50 -5.14 23.53
N VAL A 27 4.17 -5.11 23.73
CA VAL A 27 3.57 -4.71 25.00
C VAL A 27 3.93 -5.69 26.11
N ALA A 28 3.83 -7.01 25.87
CA ALA A 28 4.18 -8.03 26.85
C ALA A 28 5.65 -7.94 27.27
N SER A 29 6.57 -7.75 26.31
CA SER A 29 7.99 -7.57 26.59
C SER A 29 8.25 -6.33 27.45
N TRP A 30 7.60 -5.21 27.13
CA TRP A 30 7.70 -3.96 27.89
C TRP A 30 7.15 -4.08 29.31
N VAL A 31 5.98 -4.70 29.47
CA VAL A 31 5.35 -4.95 30.79
C VAL A 31 6.23 -5.88 31.62
N TRP A 32 6.73 -6.97 31.03
CA TRP A 32 7.59 -7.94 31.73
C TRP A 32 8.90 -7.30 32.22
N MET A 33 9.53 -6.45 31.39
CA MET A 33 10.74 -5.72 31.76
C MET A 33 10.52 -4.75 32.93
N ARG A 34 9.30 -4.20 33.05
CA ARG A 34 8.93 -3.31 34.17
C ARG A 34 8.63 -4.03 35.47
N GLN A 35 8.09 -5.25 35.41
CA GLN A 35 7.63 -5.97 36.59
C GLN A 35 8.67 -6.92 37.20
N THR A 36 9.73 -7.27 36.47
CA THR A 36 10.64 -8.35 36.89
C THR A 36 11.99 -7.82 37.39
N GLU A 37 12.36 -8.20 38.62
CA GLU A 37 13.71 -8.08 39.20
C GLU A 37 14.68 -9.15 38.62
N SER A 38 14.62 -9.39 37.31
CA SER A 38 15.45 -10.40 36.65
C SER A 38 16.87 -9.90 36.40
N GLY A 39 17.82 -10.84 36.29
CA GLY A 39 19.20 -10.57 35.88
C GLY A 39 19.30 -9.89 34.51
N SER A 40 20.38 -9.12 34.34
CA SER A 40 20.59 -8.20 33.21
C SER A 40 20.56 -8.89 31.83
N VAL A 41 20.99 -10.15 31.75
CA VAL A 41 21.02 -10.91 30.47
C VAL A 41 19.61 -11.21 29.97
N LEU A 42 18.69 -11.68 30.82
CA LEU A 42 17.32 -12.01 30.40
C LEU A 42 16.54 -10.74 30.03
N LYS A 43 16.77 -9.63 30.74
CA LYS A 43 16.21 -8.31 30.37
C LYS A 43 16.68 -7.85 28.99
N ALA A 44 17.95 -8.08 28.65
CA ALA A 44 18.48 -7.76 27.33
C ALA A 44 17.82 -8.63 26.23
N ILE A 45 17.66 -9.93 26.46
CA ILE A 45 16.99 -10.85 25.52
C ILE A 45 15.54 -10.43 25.30
N VAL A 46 14.76 -10.21 26.36
CA VAL A 46 13.35 -9.81 26.24
C VAL A 46 13.22 -8.44 25.58
N GLY A 47 14.12 -7.50 25.90
CA GLY A 47 14.17 -6.20 25.23
C GLY A 47 14.44 -6.33 23.73
N PHE A 48 15.35 -7.22 23.32
CA PHE A 48 15.65 -7.48 21.91
C PHE A 48 14.48 -8.12 21.16
N VAL A 49 13.80 -9.09 21.79
CA VAL A 49 12.57 -9.69 21.24
C VAL A 49 11.47 -8.63 21.08
N GLY A 50 11.26 -7.79 22.10
CA GLY A 50 10.30 -6.69 22.05
C GLY A 50 10.61 -5.68 20.94
N LEU A 51 11.90 -5.37 20.73
CA LEU A 51 12.37 -4.48 19.68
C LEU A 51 12.13 -5.06 18.28
N ILE A 52 12.51 -6.32 18.03
CA ILE A 52 12.26 -6.99 16.75
C ILE A 52 10.76 -7.02 16.46
N SER A 53 9.96 -7.39 17.45
CA SER A 53 8.50 -7.42 17.32
C SER A 53 7.93 -6.06 16.99
N PHE A 54 8.47 -4.99 17.59
CA PHE A 54 8.04 -3.63 17.32
C PHE A 54 8.38 -3.19 15.90
N LEU A 55 9.60 -3.46 15.43
CA LEU A 55 10.00 -3.17 14.05
C LEU A 55 9.15 -3.97 13.05
N GLY A 56 8.90 -5.25 13.33
CA GLY A 56 8.04 -6.10 12.51
C GLY A 56 6.62 -5.54 12.42
N PHE A 57 6.02 -5.17 13.55
CA PHE A 57 4.72 -4.51 13.61
C PHE A 57 4.69 -3.23 12.75
N LEU A 58 5.68 -2.35 12.90
CA LEU A 58 5.75 -1.11 12.12
C LEU A 58 5.88 -1.38 10.62
N LEU A 59 6.70 -2.35 10.23
CA LEU A 59 6.89 -2.72 8.83
C LEU A 59 5.60 -3.26 8.21
N THR A 60 4.86 -4.10 8.93
CA THR A 60 3.57 -4.62 8.46
C THR A 60 2.54 -3.51 8.35
N VAL A 61 2.45 -2.62 9.33
CA VAL A 61 1.54 -1.47 9.25
C VAL A 61 1.89 -0.57 8.06
N TYR A 62 3.18 -0.30 7.85
CA TYR A 62 3.63 0.49 6.72
C TYR A 62 3.29 -0.16 5.37
N GLY A 63 3.67 -1.43 5.19
CA GLY A 63 3.45 -2.16 3.94
C GLY A 63 1.98 -2.42 3.63
N SER A 64 1.12 -2.58 4.64
CA SER A 64 -0.30 -2.87 4.40
C SER A 64 -1.18 -1.63 4.27
N PHE A 65 -0.80 -0.49 4.85
CA PHE A 65 -1.68 0.69 4.93
C PHE A 65 -1.12 1.96 4.32
N ILE A 66 0.21 2.13 4.31
CA ILE A 66 0.85 3.37 3.88
C ILE A 66 1.37 3.23 2.46
N GLU A 67 2.24 2.25 2.21
CA GLU A 67 2.91 2.05 0.93
C GLU A 67 1.94 1.92 -0.27
N PRO A 68 0.82 1.18 -0.18
CA PRO A 68 -0.11 1.04 -1.30
C PRO A 68 -0.82 2.35 -1.70
N ARG A 69 -0.78 3.38 -0.85
CA ARG A 69 -1.42 4.68 -1.10
C ARG A 69 -0.45 5.71 -1.70
N ILE A 70 0.81 5.33 -1.91
CA ILE A 70 1.84 6.24 -2.43
C ILE A 70 1.79 6.22 -3.96
N ILE A 71 1.55 7.39 -4.55
CA ILE A 71 1.59 7.58 -6.01
C ILE A 71 2.86 8.37 -6.37
N VAL A 72 3.71 7.75 -7.20
CA VAL A 72 4.94 8.36 -7.71
C VAL A 72 4.80 8.64 -9.20
N THR A 73 5.09 9.88 -9.61
CA THR A 73 5.13 10.26 -11.02
C THR A 73 6.55 10.11 -11.54
N THR A 74 6.73 9.30 -12.58
CA THR A 74 8.03 9.07 -13.23
C THR A 74 8.04 9.70 -14.61
N HIS A 75 9.07 10.48 -14.92
CA HIS A 75 9.25 11.10 -16.24
C HIS A 75 10.34 10.38 -17.02
N ALA A 76 9.99 9.94 -18.23
CA ALA A 76 10.94 9.34 -19.17
C ALA A 76 10.92 10.09 -20.49
N THR A 77 12.09 10.50 -20.98
CA THR A 77 12.23 11.19 -22.27
C THR A 77 12.76 10.21 -23.31
N VAL A 78 11.97 9.96 -24.35
CA VAL A 78 12.39 9.14 -25.49
C VAL A 78 12.78 10.07 -26.64
N THR A 79 14.06 10.07 -27.01
CA THR A 79 14.55 10.88 -28.13
C THR A 79 14.16 10.24 -29.45
N GLN A 80 13.16 10.82 -30.11
CA GLN A 80 12.79 10.48 -31.49
C GLN A 80 12.81 11.72 -32.37
N ARG A 81 12.93 11.53 -33.69
CA ARG A 81 12.82 12.61 -34.69
C ARG A 81 11.34 13.00 -34.89
N LEU A 82 10.68 13.42 -33.82
CA LEU A 82 9.32 13.95 -33.84
C LEU A 82 9.41 15.47 -33.85
N SER A 83 8.91 16.10 -34.92
CA SER A 83 8.73 17.55 -34.98
C SER A 83 7.57 17.95 -34.06
N GLY A 84 7.87 18.66 -32.97
CA GLY A 84 6.86 19.23 -32.06
C GLY A 84 6.92 18.74 -30.61
N GLY A 85 7.61 17.63 -30.33
CA GLY A 85 7.53 16.96 -29.02
C GLY A 85 6.12 16.39 -28.76
N LEU A 86 6.03 15.38 -27.90
CA LEU A 86 4.74 14.81 -27.50
C LEU A 86 4.83 14.35 -26.05
N LYS A 87 3.95 14.86 -25.19
CA LYS A 87 3.85 14.43 -23.80
C LYS A 87 2.74 13.41 -23.67
N ILE A 88 3.12 12.16 -23.40
CA ILE A 88 2.18 11.06 -23.20
C ILE A 88 2.19 10.68 -21.72
N ALA A 89 1.03 10.73 -21.06
CA ALA A 89 0.85 10.10 -19.76
C ALA A 89 0.49 8.63 -19.96
N VAL A 90 1.16 7.73 -19.26
CA VAL A 90 0.87 6.29 -19.30
C VAL A 90 0.28 5.87 -17.96
N VAL A 91 -0.91 5.26 -17.98
CA VAL A 91 -1.62 4.80 -16.77
C VAL A 91 -2.02 3.35 -16.97
N SER A 92 -1.44 2.44 -16.18
CA SER A 92 -1.67 1.00 -16.25
C SER A 92 -1.82 0.41 -14.84
N ASP A 93 -2.16 -0.88 -14.77
CA ASP A 93 -2.07 -1.67 -13.54
C ASP A 93 -2.85 -1.06 -12.36
N LEU A 94 -3.99 -0.43 -12.67
CA LEU A 94 -4.84 0.16 -11.62
C LEU A 94 -5.37 -0.93 -10.67
N HIS A 95 -5.56 -2.16 -11.16
CA HIS A 95 -6.04 -3.29 -10.34
C HIS A 95 -7.22 -2.90 -9.44
N VAL A 96 -8.20 -2.20 -10.02
CA VAL A 96 -9.41 -1.73 -9.35
C VAL A 96 -10.13 -2.93 -8.74
N GLY A 97 -10.40 -2.85 -7.45
CA GLY A 97 -10.95 -3.95 -6.69
C GLY A 97 -10.75 -3.77 -5.19
N PRO A 98 -10.62 -4.88 -4.43
CA PRO A 98 -10.52 -4.84 -2.98
C PRO A 98 -9.31 -4.10 -2.43
N TYR A 99 -8.31 -3.76 -3.24
CA TYR A 99 -7.10 -3.03 -2.80
C TYR A 99 -6.92 -1.66 -3.48
N THR A 100 -7.78 -1.33 -4.45
CA THR A 100 -7.73 -0.06 -5.17
C THR A 100 -9.16 0.45 -5.39
N ASP A 101 -9.54 1.49 -4.64
CA ASP A 101 -10.90 2.05 -4.65
C ASP A 101 -11.02 3.28 -5.57
N ALA A 102 -12.26 3.76 -5.76
CA ALA A 102 -12.54 4.96 -6.56
C ALA A 102 -11.79 6.22 -6.07
N ALA A 103 -11.44 6.31 -4.79
CA ALA A 103 -10.70 7.45 -4.25
C ALA A 103 -9.25 7.42 -4.71
N PHE A 104 -8.62 6.24 -4.71
CA PHE A 104 -7.30 6.07 -5.31
C PHE A 104 -7.32 6.40 -6.81
N VAL A 105 -8.26 5.84 -7.56
CA VAL A 105 -8.38 6.13 -9.01
C VAL A 105 -8.56 7.63 -9.27
N ARG A 106 -9.38 8.32 -8.47
CA ARG A 106 -9.52 9.78 -8.56
C ARG A 106 -8.19 10.50 -8.34
N SER A 107 -7.41 10.11 -7.34
CA SER A 107 -6.10 10.73 -7.07
C SER A 107 -5.09 10.52 -8.21
N VAL A 108 -5.14 9.36 -8.88
CA VAL A 108 -4.35 9.11 -10.10
C VAL A 108 -4.78 10.04 -11.22
N VAL A 109 -6.09 10.16 -11.47
CA VAL A 109 -6.64 11.06 -12.51
C VAL A 109 -6.26 12.51 -12.25
N GLU A 110 -6.40 12.99 -11.02
CA GLU A 110 -5.99 14.34 -10.62
C GLU A 110 -4.50 14.57 -10.91
N ARG A 111 -3.62 13.61 -10.54
CA ARG A 111 -2.19 13.70 -10.81
C ARG A 111 -1.89 13.73 -12.31
N VAL A 112 -2.53 12.88 -13.10
CA VAL A 112 -2.36 12.85 -14.56
C VAL A 112 -2.77 14.18 -15.19
N ASN A 113 -3.91 14.74 -14.77
CA ASN A 113 -4.39 16.02 -15.29
C ASN A 113 -3.44 17.18 -14.95
N THR A 114 -2.76 17.15 -13.80
CA THR A 114 -1.75 18.18 -13.46
C THR A 114 -0.51 18.13 -14.36
N GLU A 115 -0.24 17.01 -15.02
CA GLU A 115 0.87 16.90 -15.96
C GLU A 115 0.57 17.51 -17.33
N LEU A 116 -0.67 17.92 -17.62
CA LEU A 116 -1.08 18.48 -18.92
C LEU A 116 -0.56 17.65 -20.12
N PRO A 117 -0.80 16.32 -20.15
CA PRO A 117 -0.36 15.49 -21.27
C PRO A 117 -1.18 15.80 -22.54
N ASP A 118 -0.55 15.63 -23.70
CA ASP A 118 -1.22 15.70 -25.00
C ASP A 118 -2.08 14.45 -25.26
N MET A 119 -1.69 13.33 -24.67
CA MET A 119 -2.39 12.04 -24.80
C MET A 119 -2.24 11.21 -23.51
N VAL A 120 -3.29 10.49 -23.14
CA VAL A 120 -3.25 9.49 -22.07
C VAL A 120 -3.32 8.09 -22.72
N LEU A 121 -2.29 7.29 -22.50
CA LEU A 121 -2.21 5.90 -22.92
C LEU A 121 -2.56 4.99 -21.75
N MET A 122 -3.51 4.07 -21.97
CA MET A 122 -3.95 3.12 -20.96
C MET A 122 -3.75 1.68 -21.48
N PRO A 123 -2.58 1.06 -21.24
CA PRO A 123 -2.20 -0.19 -21.90
C PRO A 123 -2.87 -1.45 -21.31
N GLY A 124 -3.47 -1.39 -20.13
CA GLY A 124 -4.25 -2.51 -19.58
C GLY A 124 -4.09 -2.72 -18.07
N ASP A 125 -4.58 -3.87 -17.63
CA ASP A 125 -4.54 -4.38 -16.26
C ASP A 125 -5.28 -3.53 -15.21
N PHE A 126 -6.50 -3.12 -15.56
CA PHE A 126 -7.28 -2.21 -14.72
C PHE A 126 -8.11 -2.90 -13.64
N ILE A 127 -8.35 -4.20 -13.74
CA ILE A 127 -9.36 -4.91 -12.94
C ILE A 127 -8.68 -6.02 -12.14
N PHE A 128 -8.90 -6.01 -10.83
CA PHE A 128 -8.49 -7.11 -9.97
C PHE A 128 -9.56 -8.23 -9.98
N GLY A 129 -9.34 -9.25 -10.82
CA GLY A 129 -10.19 -10.44 -10.87
C GLY A 129 -11.59 -10.25 -11.47
N SER A 130 -12.43 -11.29 -11.47
CA SER A 130 -13.72 -11.30 -12.19
C SER A 130 -14.86 -10.55 -11.50
N GLU A 131 -14.67 -10.04 -10.29
CA GLU A 131 -15.72 -9.45 -9.44
C GLU A 131 -15.50 -7.96 -9.12
N SER A 132 -14.60 -7.26 -9.82
CA SER A 132 -14.37 -5.83 -9.60
C SER A 132 -15.65 -5.01 -9.88
N ASN A 133 -15.97 -4.08 -8.99
CA ASN A 133 -17.09 -3.17 -9.19
C ASN A 133 -16.74 -2.15 -10.29
N LEU A 134 -17.39 -2.26 -11.46
CA LEU A 134 -17.21 -1.33 -12.57
C LEU A 134 -17.54 0.12 -12.21
N GLU A 135 -18.28 0.35 -11.12
CA GLU A 135 -18.54 1.72 -10.64
C GLU A 135 -17.29 2.45 -10.14
N ASP A 136 -16.24 1.74 -9.74
CA ASP A 136 -14.99 2.35 -9.30
C ASP A 136 -14.20 3.02 -10.44
N PHE A 137 -14.57 2.71 -11.69
CA PHE A 137 -14.09 3.40 -12.90
C PHE A 137 -14.81 4.71 -13.18
N LYS A 138 -15.88 5.07 -12.45
CA LYS A 138 -16.60 6.34 -12.66
C LYS A 138 -15.69 7.58 -12.74
N PRO A 139 -14.60 7.69 -11.97
CA PRO A 139 -13.68 8.83 -12.07
C PRO A 139 -12.92 8.92 -13.40
N LEU A 140 -12.81 7.82 -14.16
CA LEU A 140 -12.13 7.78 -15.47
C LEU A 140 -13.02 8.25 -16.62
N LYS A 141 -14.25 8.71 -16.35
CA LYS A 141 -15.09 9.31 -17.38
C LYS A 141 -14.44 10.59 -17.92
N ALA A 142 -14.21 10.57 -19.24
CA ALA A 142 -13.85 11.72 -20.06
C ALA A 142 -14.93 12.81 -20.01
#